data_AF-A0A397HJU4-F1
#
_entry.id   AF-A0A397HJU4-F1
#
_cell.length_a   1.000
_cell.length_b   1.000
_cell.length_c   1.000
_cell.angle_alpha   90.00
_cell.angle_beta   90.00
_cell.angle_gamma   90.00
#
_symmetry.space_group_name_H-M   'P 1'
#
loop_
_entity.id
_entity.type
_entity.pdbx_description
1 polymer ?
#
loop_
_entity_poly.entity_id
_entity_poly.type
_entity_poly.pdbx_seq_one_letter_code
_entity_poly.pdbx_strand_id
1 'polypeptide(L)'
;MFVRPDSPIELPNGQLVCGAHHLVICPYCTVDYSFIEIEEDEPGQHDSDEDDTNDHYPFSVAGVAALRRNSAGGFTDMSIGNETRVGTGKVIPTKFPVPRGCDSPHALFRPGITPEASPPTIRFINPSKPSEFLIFTDGACLNNGAAHPRGGCAFVFKPSTADRPGYLSFQLEEKGPTGESHKHTSNRAELRAVIGASRFRRWDGEGCKSLVFATDSEYVVEGATNWIQGWMRRGWKTSTGEPVKNKDLWQCLLGECERWADNGVKISFWRIPRELNKEADRWAKDAAAKEEQRAVFRDISGILV
;
A
#
# COMPACT_ATOMS: atom_id res chain seq x y z
N MET A 1 9.35 4.13 25.32
CA MET A 1 8.10 4.79 24.86
C MET A 1 8.14 4.76 23.34
N PHE A 2 7.25 4.03 22.68
CA PHE A 2 7.28 3.81 21.23
C PHE A 2 6.76 5.06 20.52
N VAL A 3 7.62 5.83 19.87
CA VAL A 3 7.25 7.06 19.15
C VAL A 3 6.58 6.66 17.83
N ARG A 4 5.36 7.15 17.63
CA ARG A 4 4.43 6.79 16.54
C ARG A 4 4.66 7.70 15.31
N PRO A 5 4.10 7.42 14.13
CA PRO A 5 4.08 8.38 13.03
C PRO A 5 3.24 9.58 13.48
N ASP A 6 3.79 10.78 13.40
CA ASP A 6 3.01 11.97 13.72
C ASP A 6 2.16 12.33 12.50
N SER A 7 0.85 12.11 12.64
CA SER A 7 -0.13 12.77 11.79
C SER A 7 0.20 14.26 11.70
N PRO A 8 0.10 14.86 10.50
CA PRO A 8 0.29 16.30 10.41
C PRO A 8 -0.68 17.02 11.33
N ILE A 9 -0.23 18.14 11.89
CA ILE A 9 -1.11 19.11 12.55
C ILE A 9 -1.25 20.31 11.63
N GLU A 10 -2.46 20.82 11.52
CA GLU A 10 -2.75 22.06 10.79
C GLU A 10 -2.56 23.25 11.72
N LEU A 11 -1.71 24.20 11.30
CA LEU A 11 -1.52 25.46 11.98
C LEU A 11 -2.66 26.44 11.63
N PRO A 12 -2.91 27.50 12.43
CA PRO A 12 -3.99 28.47 12.16
C PRO A 12 -3.94 29.16 10.79
N ASN A 13 -2.80 29.12 10.11
CA ASN A 13 -2.60 29.63 8.76
C ASN A 13 -2.87 28.59 7.65
N GLY A 14 -3.44 27.43 7.98
CA GLY A 14 -3.71 26.32 7.05
C GLY A 14 -2.49 25.45 6.71
N GLN A 15 -1.32 25.74 7.29
CA GLN A 15 -0.08 25.04 6.98
C GLN A 15 0.03 23.73 7.78
N LEU A 16 0.29 22.62 7.09
CA LEU A 16 0.56 21.35 7.75
C LEU A 16 2.03 21.26 8.22
N VAL A 17 2.24 20.74 9.43
CA VAL A 17 3.57 20.45 9.97
C VAL A 17 3.60 19.09 10.66
N CYS A 18 4.80 18.54 10.82
CA CYS A 18 5.01 17.32 11.59
C CYS A 18 4.54 17.51 13.03
N GLY A 19 3.64 16.65 13.52
CA GLY A 19 3.05 16.77 14.85
C GLY A 19 4.07 16.80 16.01
N ALA A 20 5.14 15.97 16.01
CA ALA A 20 6.09 16.00 17.13
C ALA A 20 7.18 17.07 17.01
N HIS A 21 7.57 17.42 15.78
CA HIS A 21 8.72 18.31 15.56
C HIS A 21 8.32 19.72 15.15
N HIS A 22 7.05 19.94 14.79
CA HIS A 22 6.49 21.22 14.34
C HIS A 22 7.24 21.82 13.15
N LEU A 23 7.82 20.95 12.30
CA LEU A 23 8.53 21.32 11.09
C LEU A 23 7.69 20.97 9.86
N VAL A 24 7.63 21.90 8.90
CA VAL A 24 7.06 21.65 7.57
C VAL A 24 7.85 20.54 6.89
N ILE A 25 9.17 20.68 6.85
CA ILE A 25 10.09 19.66 6.35
C ILE A 25 10.80 19.08 7.56
N CYS A 26 10.43 17.86 7.93
CA CYS A 26 10.96 17.21 9.11
C CYS A 26 12.11 16.26 8.73
N PRO A 27 13.38 16.60 9.05
CA PRO A 27 14.52 15.71 8.82
C PRO A 27 14.50 14.49 9.76
N TYR A 28 13.78 14.59 10.89
CA TYR A 28 13.69 13.54 11.91
C TYR A 28 12.73 12.42 11.50
N CYS A 29 11.52 12.78 11.05
CA CYS A 29 10.50 11.84 10.57
C CYS A 29 10.59 11.56 9.06
N THR A 30 11.54 12.19 8.35
CA THR A 30 11.72 12.09 6.89
C THR A 30 10.42 12.34 6.13
N VAL A 31 9.74 13.45 6.43
CA VAL A 31 8.48 13.85 5.79
C VAL A 31 8.50 15.33 5.47
N ASP A 32 7.78 15.70 4.41
CA ASP A 32 7.63 17.06 3.95
C ASP A 32 6.14 17.38 3.79
N TYR A 33 5.69 18.41 4.51
CA TYR A 33 4.32 18.91 4.60
C TYR A 33 4.07 20.23 3.86
N SER A 34 5.01 20.69 3.02
CA SER A 34 4.97 22.02 2.37
C SER A 34 3.91 22.19 1.28
N PHE A 35 3.05 21.20 1.05
CA PHE A 35 2.33 21.00 -0.21
C PHE A 35 0.97 21.71 -0.33
N ILE A 36 0.48 22.45 0.68
CA ILE A 36 -0.78 23.20 0.57
C ILE A 36 -0.47 24.65 0.12
N GLU A 37 -0.44 24.84 -1.19
CA GLU A 37 -0.98 26.04 -1.81
C GLU A 37 -2.23 25.56 -2.56
N ILE A 38 -3.42 25.96 -2.10
CA ILE A 38 -4.68 25.61 -2.73
C ILE A 38 -4.73 26.38 -4.05
N GLU A 39 -4.44 25.72 -5.17
CA GLU A 39 -4.89 26.21 -6.47
C GLU A 39 -6.42 26.03 -6.49
N GLU A 40 -7.16 27.13 -6.53
CA GLU A 40 -8.61 27.13 -6.79
C GLU A 40 -8.84 26.62 -8.22
N ASP A 41 -9.14 25.33 -8.39
CA ASP A 41 -9.45 24.74 -9.70
C ASP A 41 -10.88 25.13 -10.13
N GLU A 42 -10.98 25.89 -11.23
CA GLU A 42 -12.19 26.10 -12.04
C GLU A 42 -12.60 24.78 -12.76
N PRO A 43 -13.91 24.46 -12.88
CA PRO A 43 -14.35 23.17 -13.43
C PRO A 43 -14.44 23.17 -14.96
N GLY A 44 -13.66 22.29 -15.60
CA GLY A 44 -13.64 22.07 -17.05
C GLY A 44 -13.99 20.64 -17.48
N GLN A 45 -15.27 20.45 -17.80
CA GLN A 45 -15.92 19.58 -18.80
C GLN A 45 -15.40 18.16 -19.13
N HIS A 46 -16.28 17.21 -18.80
CA HIS A 46 -16.79 16.07 -19.61
C HIS A 46 -16.27 15.96 -21.05
N ASP A 47 -15.92 14.73 -21.45
CA ASP A 47 -16.57 14.08 -22.59
C ASP A 47 -16.62 12.56 -22.39
N SER A 48 -17.78 12.01 -22.68
CA SER A 48 -18.13 10.60 -22.81
C SER A 48 -17.56 10.03 -24.12
N ASP A 49 -17.46 8.71 -24.21
CA ASP A 49 -18.33 7.96 -25.13
C ASP A 49 -18.18 6.43 -24.95
N GLU A 50 -19.35 5.81 -25.00
CA GLU A 50 -19.70 4.38 -25.09
C GLU A 50 -19.31 3.87 -26.50
N ASP A 51 -19.34 2.60 -26.93
CA ASP A 51 -20.18 1.47 -26.58
C ASP A 51 -19.64 0.19 -27.30
N ASP A 52 -20.30 -0.92 -26.98
CA ASP A 52 -20.72 -2.01 -27.89
C ASP A 52 -19.99 -3.39 -27.90
N THR A 53 -20.58 -4.29 -27.10
CA THR A 53 -21.13 -5.64 -27.39
C THR A 53 -20.35 -6.68 -28.22
N ASN A 54 -20.24 -7.93 -27.72
CA ASN A 54 -21.29 -8.96 -27.85
C ASN A 54 -20.78 -10.38 -27.45
N ASP A 55 -21.77 -11.20 -27.08
CA ASP A 55 -21.84 -12.55 -26.53
C ASP A 55 -21.09 -13.71 -27.22
N HIS A 56 -20.64 -14.71 -26.43
CA HIS A 56 -21.28 -16.04 -26.29
C HIS A 56 -20.36 -17.12 -25.67
N TYR A 57 -20.89 -17.85 -24.70
CA TYR A 57 -20.32 -19.05 -24.07
C TYR A 57 -20.62 -20.32 -24.87
N PRO A 58 -19.78 -21.36 -24.77
CA PRO A 58 -20.30 -22.60 -24.19
C PRO A 58 -19.33 -23.34 -23.24
N PHE A 59 -19.96 -24.11 -22.36
CA PHE A 59 -19.42 -24.93 -21.28
C PHE A 59 -18.85 -26.27 -21.81
N SER A 60 -17.69 -26.73 -21.32
CA SER A 60 -17.39 -28.17 -21.22
C SER A 60 -16.28 -28.46 -20.21
N VAL A 61 -16.49 -29.48 -19.38
CA VAL A 61 -15.63 -29.95 -18.30
C VAL A 61 -14.65 -31.00 -18.84
N ALA A 62 -13.34 -30.80 -18.64
CA ALA A 62 -12.34 -31.86 -18.63
C ALA A 62 -11.11 -31.39 -17.85
N GLY A 63 -10.94 -31.91 -16.64
CA GLY A 63 -9.77 -31.67 -15.81
C GLY A 63 -8.58 -32.48 -16.30
N VAL A 64 -7.56 -31.80 -16.83
CA VAL A 64 -6.19 -32.31 -16.96
C VAL A 64 -5.25 -31.09 -16.89
N ALA A 65 -4.21 -31.16 -16.06
CA ALA A 65 -3.19 -30.11 -15.94
C ALA A 65 -2.62 -29.73 -17.33
N ALA A 66 -2.81 -28.48 -17.77
CA ALA A 66 -2.41 -28.03 -19.09
C ALA A 66 -1.43 -26.86 -19.02
N LEU A 67 -0.16 -27.17 -19.27
CA LEU A 67 0.87 -26.23 -19.72
C LEU A 67 0.36 -25.46 -20.95
N ARG A 68 0.28 -24.13 -20.92
CA ARG A 68 0.02 -23.32 -22.13
C ARG A 68 1.34 -22.93 -22.80
N ARG A 69 1.51 -23.30 -24.07
CA ARG A 69 2.56 -22.79 -24.97
C ARG A 69 2.06 -21.51 -25.64
N ASN A 70 2.90 -20.46 -25.68
CA ASN A 70 2.68 -19.32 -26.57
C ASN A 70 3.21 -19.60 -27.98
N SER A 71 2.68 -18.86 -28.96
CA SER A 71 2.95 -18.94 -30.40
C SER A 71 4.41 -18.68 -30.84
N ALA A 72 5.32 -18.48 -29.89
CA ALA A 72 6.75 -18.22 -30.12
C ALA A 72 7.68 -19.19 -29.38
N GLY A 73 7.16 -20.26 -28.75
CA GLY A 73 8.00 -21.31 -28.15
C GLY A 73 8.80 -20.92 -26.90
N GLY A 74 8.61 -19.72 -26.35
CA GLY A 74 9.23 -19.28 -25.09
C GLY A 74 8.38 -19.62 -23.86
N PHE A 75 9.03 -20.10 -22.80
CA PHE A 75 8.44 -20.22 -21.46
C PHE A 75 8.36 -18.82 -20.84
N THR A 76 7.16 -18.35 -20.49
CA THR A 76 7.03 -17.14 -19.67
C THR A 76 7.33 -17.51 -18.22
N ASP A 77 8.36 -16.86 -17.68
CA ASP A 77 8.75 -16.96 -16.27
C ASP A 77 7.56 -16.65 -15.36
N MET A 78 7.20 -17.61 -14.50
CA MET A 78 6.15 -17.51 -13.49
C MET A 78 6.65 -16.86 -12.20
N SER A 79 7.86 -16.28 -12.20
CA SER A 79 8.28 -15.40 -11.13
C SER A 79 7.33 -14.20 -11.05
N ILE A 80 6.89 -13.87 -9.83
CA ILE A 80 6.55 -12.48 -9.53
C ILE A 80 7.75 -11.69 -10.06
N GLY A 81 7.55 -10.73 -10.96
CA GLY A 81 8.66 -9.91 -11.45
C GLY A 81 9.35 -9.26 -10.26
N ASN A 82 10.42 -9.89 -9.77
CA ASN A 82 11.08 -9.52 -8.51
C ASN A 82 11.79 -8.17 -8.66
N GLU A 83 11.94 -7.68 -9.88
CA GLU A 83 12.48 -6.36 -10.18
C GLU A 83 11.55 -5.27 -9.64
N THR A 84 12.14 -4.37 -8.86
CA THR A 84 11.50 -3.12 -8.45
C THR A 84 11.14 -2.30 -9.69
N ARG A 85 9.84 -2.11 -9.93
CA ARG A 85 9.35 -1.21 -10.98
C ARG A 85 9.38 0.23 -10.46
N VAL A 86 10.06 1.12 -11.17
CA VAL A 86 9.92 2.56 -10.97
C VAL A 86 8.64 3.00 -11.66
N GLY A 87 7.62 3.34 -10.87
CA GLY A 87 6.33 3.78 -11.40
C GLY A 87 6.45 5.08 -12.17
N THR A 88 5.73 5.15 -13.28
CA THR A 88 5.67 6.31 -14.17
C THR A 88 4.60 7.33 -13.77
N GLY A 89 3.67 6.92 -12.90
CA GLY A 89 2.52 7.73 -12.53
C GLY A 89 1.34 7.61 -13.50
N LYS A 90 1.37 6.63 -14.42
CA LYS A 90 0.26 6.35 -15.35
C LYS A 90 -1.00 5.88 -14.63
N VAL A 91 -0.83 5.25 -13.47
CA VAL A 91 -1.91 4.81 -12.59
C VAL A 91 -1.70 5.43 -11.22
N ILE A 92 -2.63 6.29 -10.84
CA ILE A 92 -2.66 6.91 -9.51
C ILE A 92 -3.79 6.24 -8.70
N PRO A 93 -3.48 5.68 -7.52
CA PRO A 93 -4.50 5.06 -6.68
C PRO A 93 -5.45 6.13 -6.12
N THR A 94 -6.69 5.73 -5.82
CA THR A 94 -7.72 6.65 -5.32
C THR A 94 -7.97 6.45 -3.84
N LYS A 95 -8.58 7.44 -3.17
CA LYS A 95 -9.23 7.18 -1.87
C LYS A 95 -10.36 6.17 -2.05
N PHE A 96 -10.54 5.30 -1.09
CA PHE A 96 -11.63 4.34 -1.08
C PHE A 96 -12.96 5.06 -0.80
N PRO A 97 -13.99 4.92 -1.64
CA PRO A 97 -15.27 5.60 -1.46
C PRO A 97 -16.11 4.87 -0.41
N VAL A 98 -15.92 5.25 0.86
CA VAL A 98 -16.64 4.65 2.00
C VAL A 98 -18.15 4.90 1.85
N PRO A 99 -19.00 3.85 1.83
CA PRO A 99 -20.45 4.01 1.80
C PRO A 99 -20.96 4.79 3.02
N ARG A 100 -22.00 5.62 2.83
CA ARG A 100 -22.59 6.39 3.94
C ARG A 100 -23.07 5.46 5.05
N GLY A 101 -22.78 5.83 6.31
CA GLY A 101 -23.13 5.03 7.50
C GLY A 101 -22.23 3.83 7.75
N CYS A 102 -21.13 3.68 7.00
CA CYS A 102 -20.10 2.70 7.31
C CYS A 102 -19.02 3.32 8.19
N ASP A 103 -19.06 2.97 9.47
CA ASP A 103 -18.15 3.56 10.47
C ASP A 103 -16.90 2.71 10.75
N SER A 104 -16.80 1.51 10.15
CA SER A 104 -15.71 0.58 10.41
C SER A 104 -15.40 -0.33 9.22
N PRO A 105 -14.11 -0.58 8.91
CA PRO A 105 -13.74 -1.53 7.88
C PRO A 105 -14.28 -2.93 8.11
N HIS A 106 -14.38 -3.40 9.36
CA HIS A 106 -14.93 -4.72 9.69
C HIS A 106 -16.43 -4.84 9.42
N ALA A 107 -17.16 -3.72 9.37
CA ALA A 107 -18.58 -3.73 9.05
C ALA A 107 -18.81 -3.98 7.55
N LEU A 108 -17.97 -3.38 6.70
CA LEU A 108 -18.03 -3.47 5.25
C LEU A 108 -17.27 -4.68 4.68
N PHE A 109 -16.11 -4.99 5.25
CA PHE A 109 -15.25 -6.10 4.85
C PHE A 109 -15.28 -7.18 5.92
N ARG A 110 -15.97 -8.27 5.60
CA ARG A 110 -16.16 -9.40 6.52
C ARG A 110 -15.29 -10.57 6.11
N PRO A 111 -14.91 -11.44 7.06
CA PRO A 111 -14.33 -12.74 6.73
C PRO A 111 -15.21 -13.50 5.73
N GLY A 112 -14.66 -13.81 4.56
CA GLY A 112 -15.34 -14.59 3.53
C GLY A 112 -14.36 -15.48 2.79
N ILE A 113 -14.88 -16.59 2.24
CA ILE A 113 -14.09 -17.56 1.49
C ILE A 113 -13.86 -17.03 0.08
N THR A 114 -12.63 -17.16 -0.40
CA THR A 114 -12.20 -16.88 -1.78
C THR A 114 -11.97 -18.22 -2.46
N PRO A 115 -12.98 -18.78 -3.16
CA PRO A 115 -12.90 -20.10 -3.77
C PRO A 115 -11.91 -20.18 -4.94
N GLU A 116 -11.56 -19.03 -5.54
CA GLU A 116 -10.58 -18.92 -6.62
C GLU A 116 -9.14 -19.17 -6.14
N ALA A 117 -8.86 -19.01 -4.85
CA ALA A 117 -7.56 -19.36 -4.27
C ALA A 117 -7.38 -20.88 -4.16
N SER A 118 -6.15 -21.39 -4.27
CA SER A 118 -5.86 -22.84 -4.23
C SER A 118 -4.84 -23.24 -3.15
N PRO A 119 -5.24 -23.75 -1.97
CA PRO A 119 -6.60 -24.00 -1.54
C PRO A 119 -7.42 -22.73 -1.27
N PRO A 120 -8.78 -22.86 -1.28
CA PRO A 120 -9.66 -21.78 -0.87
C PRO A 120 -9.26 -21.21 0.48
N THR A 121 -9.24 -19.89 0.58
CA THR A 121 -8.77 -19.19 1.78
C THR A 121 -9.75 -18.12 2.21
N ILE A 122 -9.70 -17.75 3.49
CA ILE A 122 -10.49 -16.64 4.02
C ILE A 122 -9.74 -15.32 3.78
N ARG A 123 -10.47 -14.28 3.38
CA ARG A 123 -10.01 -12.88 3.27
C ARG A 123 -11.05 -11.95 3.90
N PHE A 124 -10.67 -10.70 4.16
CA PHE A 124 -11.64 -9.64 4.45
C PHE A 124 -12.21 -9.16 3.12
N ILE A 125 -13.43 -9.55 2.79
CA ILE A 125 -14.07 -9.26 1.51
C ILE A 125 -15.31 -8.40 1.71
N ASN A 126 -15.63 -7.56 0.73
CA ASN A 126 -16.91 -6.88 0.67
C ASN A 126 -17.99 -7.89 0.23
N PRO A 127 -19.01 -8.23 1.05
CA PRO A 127 -20.03 -9.21 0.66
C PRO A 127 -20.79 -8.86 -0.62
N SER A 128 -20.95 -7.57 -0.91
CA SER A 128 -21.61 -7.08 -2.14
C SER A 128 -20.68 -7.09 -3.35
N LYS A 129 -19.36 -7.20 -3.13
CA LYS A 129 -18.32 -7.26 -4.17
C LYS A 129 -17.21 -8.24 -3.74
N PRO A 130 -17.42 -9.56 -3.84
CA PRO A 130 -16.52 -10.55 -3.25
C PRO A 130 -15.06 -10.48 -3.72
N SER A 131 -14.79 -9.92 -4.90
CA SER A 131 -13.43 -9.66 -5.42
C SER A 131 -12.76 -8.38 -4.87
N GLU A 132 -13.41 -7.64 -3.96
CA GLU A 132 -12.86 -6.46 -3.29
C GLU A 132 -12.34 -6.85 -1.91
N PHE A 133 -11.01 -6.83 -1.75
CA PHE A 133 -10.31 -7.29 -0.55
C PHE A 133 -9.80 -6.10 0.26
N LEU A 134 -9.81 -6.25 1.58
CA LEU A 134 -9.24 -5.30 2.52
C LEU A 134 -7.97 -5.86 3.15
N ILE A 135 -6.94 -5.01 3.23
CA ILE A 135 -5.71 -5.28 3.96
C ILE A 135 -5.43 -4.09 4.89
N PHE A 136 -5.22 -4.37 6.17
CA PHE A 136 -4.75 -3.37 7.12
C PHE A 136 -3.23 -3.27 7.06
N THR A 137 -2.68 -2.07 7.15
CA THR A 137 -1.23 -1.83 7.13
C THR A 137 -0.82 -0.84 8.21
N ASP A 138 0.36 -1.02 8.80
CA ASP A 138 0.93 -0.09 9.77
C ASP A 138 2.46 -0.14 9.76
N GLY A 139 3.08 1.00 10.11
CA GLY A 139 4.52 1.16 10.27
C GLY A 139 4.88 1.86 11.59
N ALA A 140 5.72 1.21 12.39
CA ALA A 140 6.21 1.76 13.64
C ALA A 140 7.71 2.05 13.58
N CYS A 141 8.18 3.07 14.30
CA CYS A 141 9.61 3.31 14.47
C CYS A 141 9.98 3.62 15.92
N LEU A 142 10.70 2.69 16.54
CA LEU A 142 11.38 2.94 17.81
C LEU A 142 12.43 4.03 17.64
N ASN A 143 12.55 4.92 18.63
CA ASN A 143 13.49 6.05 18.61
C ASN A 143 13.39 6.89 17.32
N ASN A 144 12.17 7.06 16.78
CA ASN A 144 11.94 7.90 15.60
C ASN A 144 12.53 9.30 15.81
N GLY A 145 13.24 9.81 14.81
CA GLY A 145 13.96 11.08 14.91
C GLY A 145 15.25 11.05 15.75
N ALA A 146 15.37 10.15 16.71
CA ALA A 146 16.51 10.05 17.62
C ALA A 146 17.64 9.14 17.08
N ALA A 147 18.60 8.80 17.95
CA ALA A 147 19.69 7.87 17.68
C ALA A 147 19.19 6.43 17.63
N HIS A 148 19.78 5.62 16.75
CA HIS A 148 19.46 4.19 16.57
C HIS A 148 17.96 3.91 16.37
N PRO A 149 17.31 4.54 15.37
CA PRO A 149 15.92 4.26 15.07
C PRO A 149 15.76 2.83 14.56
N ARG A 150 14.68 2.15 14.96
CA ARG A 150 14.35 0.81 14.48
C ARG A 150 12.93 0.79 13.96
N GLY A 151 12.78 0.60 12.65
CA GLY A 151 11.49 0.54 11.97
C GLY A 151 10.95 -0.89 11.90
N GLY A 152 9.64 -1.03 11.98
CA GLY A 152 8.93 -2.28 11.78
C GLY A 152 7.67 -2.03 10.97
N CYS A 153 7.38 -2.96 10.07
CA CYS A 153 6.28 -2.90 9.13
C CYS A 153 5.36 -4.10 9.39
N ALA A 154 4.05 -3.92 9.27
CA ALA A 154 3.11 -5.03 9.34
C ALA A 154 1.89 -4.82 8.46
N PHE A 155 1.26 -5.93 8.08
CA PHE A 155 -0.03 -5.93 7.44
C PHE A 155 -0.88 -7.13 7.86
N VAL A 156 -2.19 -6.95 7.92
CA VAL A 156 -3.19 -7.97 8.27
C VAL A 156 -4.09 -8.17 7.05
N PHE A 157 -4.03 -9.35 6.44
CA PHE A 157 -4.65 -9.64 5.15
C PHE A 157 -5.76 -10.69 5.21
N LYS A 158 -5.91 -11.35 6.37
CA LYS A 158 -7.01 -12.26 6.66
C LYS A 158 -7.20 -12.33 8.18
N PRO A 159 -8.31 -12.92 8.67
CA PRO A 159 -8.41 -13.29 10.07
C PRO A 159 -7.31 -14.27 10.48
N SER A 160 -6.75 -14.02 11.66
CA SER A 160 -5.86 -14.97 12.32
C SER A 160 -6.66 -16.19 12.81
N THR A 161 -6.17 -17.39 12.53
CA THR A 161 -6.67 -18.65 13.11
C THR A 161 -5.66 -19.18 14.13
N ALA A 162 -6.05 -20.16 14.94
CA ALA A 162 -5.16 -20.75 15.95
C ALA A 162 -3.86 -21.32 15.36
N ASP A 163 -3.91 -21.81 14.12
CA ASP A 163 -2.82 -22.47 13.42
C ASP A 163 -2.10 -21.58 12.39
N ARG A 164 -2.73 -20.50 11.91
CA ARG A 164 -2.18 -19.66 10.84
C ARG A 164 -2.41 -18.17 11.10
N PRO A 165 -1.34 -17.38 11.36
CA PRO A 165 -1.49 -15.94 11.51
C PRO A 165 -2.10 -15.33 10.25
N GLY A 166 -2.96 -14.33 10.45
CA GLY A 166 -3.59 -13.55 9.38
C GLY A 166 -2.82 -12.30 9.00
N TYR A 167 -1.61 -12.17 9.53
CA TYR A 167 -0.73 -11.02 9.39
C TYR A 167 0.66 -11.45 8.98
N LEU A 168 1.44 -10.48 8.54
CA LEU A 168 2.89 -10.59 8.44
C LEU A 168 3.53 -9.33 9.00
N SER A 169 4.67 -9.49 9.67
CA SER A 169 5.47 -8.36 10.11
C SER A 169 6.96 -8.59 9.91
N PHE A 170 7.67 -7.50 9.65
CA PHE A 170 9.08 -7.53 9.30
C PHE A 170 9.73 -6.20 9.65
N GLN A 171 11.04 -6.23 9.91
CA GLN A 171 11.78 -4.98 10.13
C GLN A 171 11.89 -4.19 8.84
N LEU A 172 11.80 -2.87 8.97
CA LEU A 172 12.19 -1.96 7.91
C LEU A 172 13.65 -2.18 7.56
N GLU A 173 13.95 -2.20 6.27
CA GLU A 173 15.30 -2.43 5.78
C GLU A 173 16.12 -1.14 5.73
N GLU A 174 17.42 -1.26 6.04
CA GLU A 174 18.35 -0.11 5.97
C GLU A 174 18.51 0.38 4.53
N LYS A 175 18.64 -0.55 3.58
CA LYS A 175 18.73 -0.24 2.16
C LYS A 175 17.37 -0.34 1.50
N GLY A 176 16.97 0.75 0.82
CA GLY A 176 15.72 0.84 0.07
C GLY A 176 15.73 0.05 -1.26
N PRO A 177 14.66 0.16 -2.05
CA PRO A 177 14.54 -0.54 -3.34
C PRO A 177 15.61 -0.15 -4.37
N THR A 178 16.25 1.02 -4.21
CA THR A 178 17.36 1.50 -5.06
C THR A 178 18.73 1.05 -4.56
N GLY A 179 18.80 0.34 -3.43
CA GLY A 179 20.05 -0.07 -2.78
C GLY A 179 20.72 1.01 -1.92
N GLU A 180 20.20 2.24 -1.92
CA GLU A 180 20.66 3.34 -1.08
C GLU A 180 20.25 3.12 0.39
N SER A 181 21.12 3.53 1.31
CA SER A 181 20.84 3.47 2.76
C SER A 181 19.98 4.64 3.21
N HIS A 182 18.95 4.36 3.99
CA HIS A 182 18.04 5.35 4.55
C HIS A 182 17.88 5.17 6.05
N LYS A 183 17.68 6.28 6.76
CA LYS A 183 17.33 6.26 8.19
C LYS A 183 15.96 5.61 8.36
N HIS A 184 15.82 4.72 9.35
CA HIS A 184 14.52 4.23 9.75
C HIS A 184 13.67 5.35 10.32
N THR A 185 12.45 5.47 9.83
CA THR A 185 11.44 6.41 10.32
C THR A 185 10.07 5.74 10.26
N SER A 186 9.11 6.29 11.00
CA SER A 186 7.75 5.74 10.98
C SER A 186 7.13 5.84 9.59
N ASN A 187 7.26 6.99 8.92
CA ASN A 187 6.69 7.21 7.58
C ASN A 187 7.26 6.28 6.51
N ARG A 188 8.57 5.97 6.62
CA ARG A 188 9.20 4.99 5.74
C ARG A 188 8.68 3.58 6.00
N ALA A 189 8.46 3.22 7.27
CA ALA A 189 7.85 1.95 7.65
C ALA A 189 6.40 1.82 7.17
N GLU A 190 5.60 2.88 7.28
CA GLU A 190 4.21 2.93 6.80
C GLU A 190 4.13 2.63 5.29
N LEU A 191 4.92 3.33 4.48
CA LEU A 191 5.00 3.07 3.03
C LEU A 191 5.46 1.66 2.71
N ARG A 192 6.48 1.20 3.43
CA ARG A 192 7.06 -0.12 3.21
C ARG A 192 6.07 -1.24 3.56
N ALA A 193 5.20 -1.04 4.55
CA ALA A 193 4.13 -1.96 4.93
C ALA A 193 3.12 -2.15 3.78
N VAL A 194 2.67 -1.05 3.15
CA VAL A 194 1.79 -1.09 1.96
C VAL A 194 2.46 -1.80 0.79
N ILE A 195 3.71 -1.45 0.48
CA ILE A 195 4.45 -2.11 -0.61
C ILE A 195 4.61 -3.60 -0.31
N GLY A 196 4.96 -3.95 0.93
CA GLY A 196 5.08 -5.34 1.38
C GLY A 196 3.78 -6.12 1.24
N ALA A 197 2.66 -5.52 1.64
CA ALA A 197 1.34 -6.11 1.48
C ALA A 197 0.97 -6.30 -0.01
N SER A 198 1.22 -5.28 -0.84
CA SER A 198 0.93 -5.34 -2.28
C SER A 198 1.74 -6.42 -2.98
N ARG A 199 3.01 -6.63 -2.60
CA ARG A 199 3.90 -7.64 -3.17
C ARG A 199 3.79 -9.01 -2.49
N PHE A 200 2.95 -9.12 -1.45
CA PHE A 200 2.92 -10.31 -0.60
C PHE A 200 2.56 -11.58 -1.37
N ARG A 201 1.62 -11.48 -2.30
CA ARG A 201 1.12 -12.61 -3.07
C ARG A 201 0.43 -12.15 -4.35
N ARG A 202 0.13 -13.10 -5.22
CA ARG A 202 -0.70 -12.89 -6.41
C ARG A 202 -2.17 -12.75 -6.01
N TRP A 203 -2.56 -11.57 -5.54
CA TRP A 203 -3.94 -11.26 -5.13
C TRP A 203 -4.95 -11.55 -6.25
N ASP A 204 -4.58 -11.27 -7.50
CA ASP A 204 -5.37 -11.58 -8.69
C ASP A 204 -5.64 -13.08 -8.86
N GLY A 205 -4.66 -13.92 -8.48
CA GLY A 205 -4.80 -15.38 -8.46
C GLY A 205 -5.81 -15.88 -7.42
N GLU A 206 -6.16 -15.05 -6.43
CA GLU A 206 -7.20 -15.34 -5.44
C GLU A 206 -8.56 -14.74 -5.83
N GLY A 207 -8.72 -14.28 -7.08
CA GLY A 207 -9.95 -13.66 -7.55
C GLY A 207 -10.10 -12.18 -7.15
N CYS A 208 -9.04 -11.55 -6.62
CA CYS A 208 -9.07 -10.12 -6.29
C CYS A 208 -9.11 -9.26 -7.56
N LYS A 209 -9.98 -8.24 -7.55
CA LYS A 209 -10.08 -7.20 -8.58
C LYS A 209 -9.94 -5.79 -7.99
N SER A 210 -10.01 -5.66 -6.67
CA SER A 210 -9.84 -4.39 -5.96
C SER A 210 -9.19 -4.65 -4.61
N LEU A 211 -8.02 -4.06 -4.39
CA LEU A 211 -7.29 -4.06 -3.12
C LEU A 211 -7.49 -2.72 -2.42
N VAL A 212 -8.03 -2.78 -1.21
CA VAL A 212 -8.23 -1.63 -0.33
C VAL A 212 -7.21 -1.71 0.80
N PHE A 213 -6.27 -0.78 0.83
CA PHE A 213 -5.34 -0.64 1.95
C PHE A 213 -5.93 0.29 3.00
N ALA A 214 -6.21 -0.25 4.18
CA ALA A 214 -6.63 0.53 5.34
C ALA A 214 -5.45 0.83 6.26
N THR A 215 -5.28 2.10 6.60
CA THR A 215 -4.20 2.60 7.46
C THR A 215 -4.66 3.86 8.18
N ASP A 216 -4.14 4.10 9.38
CA ASP A 216 -4.30 5.38 10.10
C ASP A 216 -3.30 6.45 9.65
N SER A 217 -2.37 6.11 8.74
CA SER A 217 -1.37 7.04 8.20
C SER A 217 -1.95 7.96 7.13
N GLU A 218 -2.22 9.21 7.52
CA GLU A 218 -2.54 10.30 6.58
C GLU A 218 -1.45 10.50 5.54
N TYR A 219 -0.18 10.36 5.95
CA TYR A 219 0.98 10.47 5.06
C TYR A 219 0.89 9.50 3.89
N VAL A 220 0.48 8.25 4.14
CA VAL A 220 0.28 7.25 3.09
C VAL A 220 -0.93 7.57 2.23
N VAL A 221 -2.08 7.84 2.85
CA VAL A 221 -3.34 8.01 2.10
C VAL A 221 -3.32 9.26 1.24
N GLU A 222 -3.00 10.42 1.80
CA GLU A 222 -2.94 11.67 1.05
C GLU A 222 -1.73 11.71 0.12
N GLY A 223 -0.59 11.14 0.54
CA GLY A 223 0.59 11.04 -0.31
C GLY A 223 0.33 10.23 -1.57
N ALA A 224 -0.27 9.04 -1.44
CA ALA A 224 -0.54 8.15 -2.57
C ALA A 224 -1.64 8.68 -3.51
N THR A 225 -2.66 9.34 -2.96
CA THR A 225 -3.87 9.71 -3.71
C THR A 225 -3.87 11.15 -4.21
N ASN A 226 -3.06 12.03 -3.61
CA ASN A 226 -3.07 13.46 -3.90
C ASN A 226 -1.66 14.01 -4.14
N TRP A 227 -0.76 13.98 -3.14
CA TRP A 227 0.50 14.73 -3.19
C TRP A 227 1.48 14.23 -4.26
N ILE A 228 1.48 12.92 -4.54
CA ILE A 228 2.40 12.32 -5.50
C ILE A 228 2.27 12.90 -6.90
N GLN A 229 1.07 13.33 -7.30
CA GLN A 229 0.85 13.98 -8.60
C GLN A 229 1.61 15.30 -8.70
N GLY A 230 1.51 16.14 -7.66
CA GLY A 230 2.24 17.40 -7.56
C GLY A 230 3.75 17.19 -7.48
N TRP A 231 4.20 16.19 -6.72
CA TRP A 231 5.63 15.84 -6.65
C TRP A 231 6.19 15.44 -8.02
N MET A 232 5.49 14.58 -8.77
CA MET A 232 5.93 14.18 -10.11
C MET A 232 5.99 15.37 -11.07
N ARG A 233 4.97 16.23 -11.07
CA ARG A 233 4.92 17.45 -11.90
C ARG A 233 6.10 18.38 -11.62
N ARG A 234 6.53 18.46 -10.35
CA ARG A 234 7.69 19.26 -9.91
C ARG A 234 9.03 18.50 -9.98
N GLY A 235 9.11 17.37 -10.67
CA GLY A 235 10.35 16.60 -10.83
C GLY A 235 10.84 15.96 -9.52
N TRP A 236 9.91 15.51 -8.68
CA TRP A 236 10.14 14.99 -7.33
C TRP A 236 10.74 16.00 -6.37
N LYS A 237 10.29 17.25 -6.48
CA LYS A 237 10.58 18.34 -5.56
C LYS A 237 9.33 18.80 -4.82
N THR A 238 9.55 19.28 -3.61
CA THR A 238 8.53 19.84 -2.73
C THR A 238 8.26 21.29 -3.15
N SER A 239 7.27 21.97 -2.56
CA SER A 239 6.96 23.35 -2.96
C SER A 239 8.11 24.31 -2.61
N THR A 240 8.92 23.98 -1.61
CA THR A 240 10.13 24.73 -1.25
C THR A 240 11.33 24.39 -2.14
N GLY A 241 11.18 23.52 -3.14
CA GLY A 241 12.24 23.11 -4.07
C GLY A 241 13.15 21.98 -3.56
N GLU A 242 12.91 21.47 -2.35
CA GLU A 242 13.70 20.38 -1.76
C GLU A 242 13.33 19.02 -2.33
N PRO A 243 14.24 18.03 -2.34
CA PRO A 243 13.91 16.67 -2.76
C PRO A 243 12.85 16.02 -1.86
N VAL A 244 11.82 15.43 -2.49
CA VAL A 244 10.77 14.68 -1.79
C VAL A 244 11.38 13.53 -0.99
N LYS A 245 11.01 13.44 0.29
CA LYS A 245 11.44 12.34 1.17
C LYS A 245 10.78 11.01 0.76
N ASN A 246 11.50 9.91 0.95
CA ASN A 246 11.06 8.54 0.60
C ASN A 246 10.66 8.37 -0.88
N LYS A 247 11.23 9.19 -1.78
CA LYS A 247 11.00 9.12 -3.23
C LYS A 247 11.14 7.69 -3.77
N ASP A 248 12.14 6.96 -3.30
CA ASP A 248 12.42 5.58 -3.69
C ASP A 248 11.24 4.64 -3.41
N LEU A 249 10.60 4.75 -2.24
CA LEU A 249 9.41 3.98 -1.89
C LEU A 249 8.16 4.47 -2.62
N TRP A 250 8.00 5.78 -2.81
CA TRP A 250 6.88 6.33 -3.58
C TRP A 250 6.90 5.86 -5.03
N GLN A 251 8.07 5.89 -5.67
CA GLN A 251 8.25 5.37 -7.02
C GLN A 251 8.00 3.86 -7.08
N CYS A 252 8.43 3.10 -6.07
CA CYS A 252 8.11 1.68 -5.95
C CYS A 252 6.60 1.45 -5.83
N LEU A 253 5.91 2.19 -4.95
CA LEU A 253 4.45 2.09 -4.76
C LEU A 253 3.69 2.40 -6.06
N LEU A 254 4.07 3.44 -6.81
CA LEU A 254 3.49 3.72 -8.13
C LEU A 254 3.73 2.55 -9.10
N GLY A 255 4.91 1.95 -9.07
CA GLY A 255 5.23 0.78 -9.88
C GLY A 255 4.32 -0.40 -9.56
N GLU A 256 4.05 -0.64 -8.28
CA GLU A 256 3.08 -1.66 -7.86
C GLU A 256 1.65 -1.30 -8.27
N CYS A 257 1.23 -0.03 -8.17
CA CYS A 257 -0.08 0.41 -8.64
C CYS A 257 -0.29 0.13 -10.13
N GLU A 258 0.71 0.46 -10.96
CA GLU A 258 0.67 0.15 -12.39
C GLU A 258 0.69 -1.36 -12.66
N ARG A 259 1.55 -2.12 -11.95
CA ARG A 259 1.61 -3.58 -12.07
C ARG A 259 0.26 -4.22 -11.74
N TRP A 260 -0.42 -3.77 -10.68
CA TRP A 260 -1.72 -4.30 -10.30
C TRP A 260 -2.80 -3.91 -11.32
N ALA A 261 -2.78 -2.68 -11.83
CA ALA A 261 -3.69 -2.27 -12.90
C ALA A 261 -3.50 -3.08 -14.18
N ASP A 262 -2.25 -3.38 -14.58
CA ASP A 262 -1.93 -4.24 -15.72
C ASP A 262 -2.51 -5.67 -15.55
N ASN A 263 -2.69 -6.12 -14.30
CA ASN A 263 -3.33 -7.40 -13.96
C ASN A 263 -4.84 -7.28 -13.67
N GLY A 264 -5.45 -6.12 -13.94
CA GLY A 264 -6.88 -5.88 -13.72
C GLY A 264 -7.28 -5.77 -12.24
N VAL A 265 -6.35 -5.37 -11.37
CA VAL A 265 -6.59 -5.13 -9.94
C VAL A 265 -6.45 -3.64 -9.64
N LYS A 266 -7.51 -3.02 -9.15
CA LYS A 266 -7.49 -1.63 -8.69
C LYS A 266 -6.89 -1.54 -7.28
N ILE A 267 -6.05 -0.54 -7.02
CA ILE A 267 -5.61 -0.19 -5.66
C ILE A 267 -6.35 1.07 -5.19
N SER A 268 -6.80 1.05 -3.94
CA SER A 268 -7.36 2.22 -3.25
C SER A 268 -6.95 2.27 -1.78
N PHE A 269 -7.02 3.46 -1.19
CA PHE A 269 -6.56 3.75 0.17
C PHE A 269 -7.71 4.24 1.05
N TRP A 270 -7.85 3.65 2.23
CA TRP A 270 -8.82 4.06 3.23
C TRP A 270 -8.10 4.54 4.50
N ARG A 271 -8.17 5.85 4.77
CA ARG A 271 -7.77 6.40 6.07
C ARG A 271 -8.77 5.99 7.14
N ILE A 272 -8.30 5.26 8.14
CA ILE A 272 -9.15 4.76 9.24
C ILE A 272 -8.69 5.34 10.59
N PRO A 273 -9.60 5.49 11.57
CA PRO A 273 -9.21 5.76 12.95
C PRO A 273 -8.25 4.70 13.46
N ARG A 274 -7.25 5.14 14.23
CA ARG A 274 -6.20 4.28 14.79
C ARG A 274 -6.73 3.14 15.64
N GLU A 275 -7.83 3.39 16.33
CA GLU A 275 -8.52 2.47 17.21
C GLU A 275 -9.00 1.22 16.46
N LEU A 276 -9.17 1.34 15.14
CA LEU A 276 -9.55 0.27 14.22
C LEU A 276 -8.35 -0.44 13.58
N ASN A 277 -7.12 0.09 13.73
CA ASN A 277 -5.88 -0.47 13.16
C ASN A 277 -4.96 -1.17 14.18
N LYS A 278 -5.49 -1.51 15.37
CA LYS A 278 -4.69 -1.99 16.53
C LYS A 278 -3.86 -3.25 16.25
N GLU A 279 -4.35 -4.16 15.43
CA GLU A 279 -3.62 -5.41 15.14
C GLU A 279 -2.37 -5.14 14.31
N ALA A 280 -2.47 -4.36 13.23
CA ALA A 280 -1.32 -3.97 12.42
C ALA A 280 -0.31 -3.16 13.25
N ASP A 281 -0.78 -2.17 14.04
CA ASP A 281 0.05 -1.35 14.95
C ASP A 281 0.85 -2.19 15.94
N ARG A 282 0.23 -3.22 16.53
CA ARG A 282 0.92 -4.15 17.41
C ARG A 282 2.04 -4.87 16.67
N TRP A 283 1.74 -5.48 15.53
CA TRP A 283 2.71 -6.31 14.82
C TRP A 283 3.86 -5.51 14.22
N ALA A 284 3.62 -4.25 13.83
CA ALA A 284 4.66 -3.33 13.38
C ALA A 284 5.63 -3.00 14.52
N LYS A 285 5.13 -2.73 15.73
CA LYS A 285 5.97 -2.50 16.92
C LYS A 285 6.76 -3.73 17.34
N ASP A 286 6.13 -4.90 17.31
CA ASP A 286 6.80 -6.16 17.62
C ASP A 286 7.95 -6.40 16.63
N ALA A 287 7.76 -6.08 15.34
CA ALA A 287 8.82 -6.14 14.35
C ALA A 287 9.94 -5.12 14.63
N ALA A 288 9.61 -3.87 14.95
CA ALA A 288 10.57 -2.82 15.29
C ALA A 288 11.45 -3.18 16.51
N ALA A 289 10.90 -3.96 17.46
CA ALA A 289 11.59 -4.34 18.69
C ALA A 289 12.61 -5.47 18.51
N LYS A 290 12.56 -6.25 17.42
CA LYS A 290 13.50 -7.33 17.15
C LYS A 290 14.95 -6.81 17.08
N GLU A 291 15.92 -7.64 17.44
CA GLU A 291 17.34 -7.26 17.47
C GLU A 291 18.05 -7.43 16.12
N GLU A 292 17.58 -8.37 15.29
CA GLU A 292 18.20 -8.70 14.01
C GLU A 292 17.84 -7.67 12.93
N GLN A 293 18.81 -6.85 12.50
CA GLN A 293 18.63 -5.85 11.45
C GLN A 293 18.57 -6.47 10.06
N ARG A 294 17.47 -6.21 9.33
CA ARG A 294 17.39 -6.50 7.90
C ARG A 294 18.20 -5.46 7.11
N ALA A 295 19.30 -5.89 6.51
CA ALA A 295 20.21 -4.99 5.79
C ALA A 295 19.71 -4.56 4.39
N VAL A 296 18.88 -5.37 3.72
CA VAL A 296 18.57 -5.19 2.29
C VAL A 296 17.09 -5.38 2.02
N PHE A 297 16.50 -4.46 1.23
CA PHE A 297 15.16 -4.59 0.66
C PHE A 297 14.98 -5.97 0.01
N ARG A 298 13.94 -6.69 0.43
CA ARG A 298 13.62 -8.02 -0.12
C ARG A 298 12.14 -8.14 -0.40
N ASP A 299 11.86 -8.97 -1.40
CA ASP A 299 10.50 -9.44 -1.58
C ASP A 299 10.04 -10.23 -0.38
N ILE A 300 8.77 -9.99 -0.07
CA ILE A 300 8.09 -10.59 1.05
C ILE A 300 7.05 -11.48 0.44
N SER A 301 7.44 -12.70 0.04
CA SER A 301 6.51 -13.60 -0.61
C SER A 301 5.83 -14.47 0.44
N GLY A 302 4.50 -14.45 0.45
CA GLY A 302 3.71 -15.52 1.05
C GLY A 302 3.89 -16.80 0.27
N ILE A 303 3.57 -17.94 0.90
CA ILE A 303 3.44 -19.20 0.17
C ILE A 303 2.43 -18.96 -0.96
N LEU A 304 2.85 -19.24 -2.21
CA LEU A 304 1.96 -19.28 -3.37
C LEU A 304 0.90 -20.33 -3.05
N VAL A 305 -0.34 -19.85 -2.96
CA VAL A 305 -1.54 -20.65 -2.78
C VAL A 305 -2.14 -20.74 -4.17
#